data_AF-A0A679FFS9-F1
#
_entry.id   AF-A0A679FFS9-F1
#
_cell.length_a   1.000
_cell.length_b   1.000
_cell.length_c   1.000
_cell.angle_alpha   90.00
_cell.angle_beta   90.00
_cell.angle_gamma   90.00
#
_symmetry.space_group_name_H-M   'P 1'
#
loop_
_entity.id
_entity.type
_entity.pdbx_description
1 polymer ?
#
loop_
_entity_poly.entity_id
_entity_poly.type
_entity_poly.pdbx_seq_one_letter_code
_entity_poly.pdbx_strand_id
1 'polypeptide(L)' 'MLVIEFVGAAPEGMTAQVIDRMNTDISDVRKAVTHAKSLFSNVIVQRKHKPLPHGFRILDGDGREVASWSIDE' A
#
# COMPACT_ATOMS: atom_id res chain seq x y z
N MET A 1 -12.23 10.24 -1.43
CA MET A 1 -11.35 9.49 -2.35
C MET A 1 -10.34 8.76 -1.49
N LEU A 2 -10.06 7.48 -1.77
CA LEU A 2 -9.06 6.73 -1.02
C LEU A 2 -7.71 6.79 -1.75
N VAL A 3 -6.63 6.73 -0.98
CA VAL A 3 -5.26 6.67 -1.49
C VAL A 3 -4.63 5.38 -1.02
N ILE A 4 -4.06 4.59 -1.93
CA ILE A 4 -3.29 3.39 -1.60
C ILE A 4 -1.81 3.76 -1.68
N GLU A 5 -1.09 3.56 -0.59
CA GLU A 5 0.36 3.71 -0.53
C GLU A 5 1.00 2.35 -0.35
N PHE A 6 1.80 1.95 -1.32
CA PHE A 6 2.68 0.79 -1.19
C PHE A 6 3.91 1.21 -0.42
N VAL A 7 4.26 0.45 0.61
CA VAL A 7 5.36 0.77 1.52
C VAL A 7 6.44 -0.29 1.44
N GLY A 8 7.70 0.13 1.60
CA GLY A 8 8.85 -0.76 1.71
C GLY A 8 9.01 -1.36 3.09
N ALA A 9 10.03 -2.21 3.23
CA ALA A 9 10.40 -2.74 4.54
C ALA A 9 10.78 -1.56 5.44
N ALA A 10 10.21 -1.51 6.63
CA ALA A 10 10.62 -0.57 7.67
C ALA A 10 11.67 -1.25 8.55
N PRO A 11 12.90 -0.74 8.63
CA PRO A 11 13.80 -1.10 9.72
C PRO A 11 13.13 -0.82 11.07
N GLU A 12 13.45 -1.62 12.09
CA GLU A 12 12.87 -1.49 13.42
C GLU A 12 13.05 -0.05 13.96
N GLY A 13 11.94 0.57 14.38
CA GLY A 13 11.92 1.96 14.87
C GLY A 13 11.94 3.05 13.78
N MET A 14 11.93 2.70 12.49
CA MET A 14 11.85 3.65 11.38
C MET A 14 10.49 3.63 10.69
N THR A 15 10.11 4.76 10.09
CA THR A 15 8.91 4.84 9.25
C THR A 15 9.16 4.14 7.92
N ALA A 16 8.23 3.27 7.51
CA ALA A 16 8.25 2.61 6.21
C ALA A 16 8.27 3.65 5.08
N GLN A 17 9.17 3.50 4.12
CA GLN A 17 9.21 4.41 2.97
C GLN A 17 8.07 4.11 2.00
N VAL A 18 7.39 5.16 1.52
CA VAL A 18 6.39 5.02 0.47
C VAL A 18 7.10 4.76 -0.85
N ILE A 19 6.85 3.57 -1.40
CA ILE A 19 7.45 3.03 -2.61
C ILE A 19 6.60 3.37 -3.86
N ASP A 20 5.29 3.48 -3.67
CA ASP A 20 4.34 3.86 -4.71
C ASP A 20 3.07 4.44 -4.07
N ARG A 21 2.37 5.29 -4.81
CA ARG A 21 1.12 5.91 -4.35
C ARG A 21 0.14 5.98 -5.51
N MET A 22 -1.10 5.53 -5.27
CA MET A 22 -2.19 5.69 -6.22
C MET A 22 -3.45 6.23 -5.53
N ASN A 23 -4.21 7.04 -6.28
CA ASN A 23 -5.57 7.37 -5.92
C ASN A 23 -6.51 6.29 -6.47
N THR A 24 -7.60 6.00 -5.76
CA THR A 24 -8.65 5.12 -6.24
C THR A 24 -10.02 5.75 -6.05
N ASP A 25 -10.90 5.55 -7.03
CA ASP A 25 -12.31 5.96 -6.97
C ASP A 25 -13.15 4.99 -6.11
N ILE A 26 -12.54 3.92 -5.60
CA ILE A 26 -13.18 3.01 -4.65
C ILE A 26 -13.42 3.76 -3.34
N SER A 27 -14.69 3.85 -2.93
CA SER A 27 -15.11 4.47 -1.67
C SER A 27 -15.21 3.48 -0.51
N ASP A 28 -15.39 2.20 -0.80
CA ASP A 28 -15.48 1.12 0.19
C ASP A 28 -14.07 0.61 0.56
N VAL A 29 -13.71 0.75 1.85
CA VAL A 29 -12.38 0.37 2.35
C VAL A 29 -12.08 -1.13 2.14
N ARG A 30 -13.05 -2.03 2.33
CA ARG A 30 -12.82 -3.47 2.12
C ARG A 30 -12.55 -3.78 0.65
N LYS A 31 -13.30 -3.17 -0.26
CA LYS A 31 -13.03 -3.31 -1.70
C LYS A 31 -11.66 -2.72 -2.07
N ALA A 32 -11.29 -1.60 -1.46
CA ALA A 32 -9.97 -0.99 -1.67
C ALA A 32 -8.83 -1.89 -1.18
N VAL A 33 -9.01 -2.58 -0.04
CA VAL A 33 -8.03 -3.58 0.46
C VAL A 33 -7.88 -4.74 -0.52
N THR A 34 -8.98 -5.33 -1.01
CA THR A 34 -8.92 -6.42 -2.00
C THR A 34 -8.22 -5.95 -3.29
N HIS A 35 -8.53 -4.74 -3.74
CA HIS A 35 -7.88 -4.14 -4.90
C HIS A 35 -6.38 -3.91 -4.68
N ALA A 36 -5.99 -3.35 -3.54
CA ALA A 36 -4.60 -3.13 -3.16
C ALA A 36 -3.80 -4.44 -3.09
N LYS A 37 -4.38 -5.53 -2.55
CA LYS A 37 -3.76 -6.87 -2.56
C LYS A 37 -3.53 -7.40 -3.98
N SER A 38 -4.50 -7.24 -4.88
CA SER A 38 -4.34 -7.65 -6.27
C SER A 38 -3.23 -6.86 -6.98
N LEU A 39 -3.16 -5.55 -6.73
CA LEU A 39 -2.12 -4.69 -7.26
C LEU A 39 -0.75 -4.99 -6.68
N PHE A 40 -0.66 -5.28 -5.38
CA PHE A 40 0.59 -5.66 -4.70
C PHE A 40 1.30 -6.81 -5.42
N SER A 41 0.55 -7.87 -5.76
CA SER A 41 1.07 -9.00 -6.53
C SER A 41 1.59 -8.59 -7.92
N ASN A 42 0.90 -7.68 -8.61
CA ASN A 42 1.35 -7.17 -9.91
C ASN A 42 2.59 -6.26 -9.79
N VAL A 43 2.63 -5.41 -8.76
CA VAL A 43 3.74 -4.49 -8.49
C VAL A 43 5.03 -5.25 -8.20
N ILE A 44 4.96 -6.37 -7.48
CA ILE A 44 6.11 -7.26 -7.25
C ILE A 44 6.67 -7.79 -8.57
N VAL A 45 5.79 -8.28 -9.47
CA VAL A 45 6.21 -8.88 -10.75
C VAL A 45 6.88 -7.85 -11.67
N GLN A 46 6.43 -6.58 -11.65
CA GLN A 46 6.94 -5.54 -12.54
C GLN A 46 8.23 -4.87 -12.03
N ARG A 47 8.58 -5.00 -10.75
CA ARG A 47 9.72 -4.32 -10.12
C ARG A 47 10.99 -5.19 -10.12
N LYS A 48 11.61 -5.37 -11.29
CA LYS A 48 12.89 -6.11 -11.44
C LYS A 48 14.13 -5.42 -10.82
N HIS A 49 14.14 -4.09 -10.75
CA HIS A 49 15.30 -3.30 -10.27
C HIS A 49 14.93 -2.24 -9.23
N LYS A 50 13.71 -2.31 -8.68
CA LYS A 50 13.22 -1.37 -7.66
C LYS A 50 12.99 -2.14 -6.34
N PRO A 51 13.05 -1.46 -5.18
CA PRO A 51 12.67 -2.07 -3.92
C PRO A 51 11.27 -2.67 -3.99
N LEU A 52 11.14 -3.91 -3.51
CA LEU A 52 9.86 -4.60 -3.42
C LEU A 52 9.04 -3.96 -2.29
N PRO A 53 7.72 -3.78 -2.49
CA PRO A 53 6.86 -3.39 -1.39
C PRO A 53 6.76 -4.52 -0.37
N HIS A 54 6.72 -4.15 0.91
CA HIS A 54 6.53 -5.03 2.06
C HIS A 54 5.08 -5.01 2.56
N GLY A 55 4.29 -4.04 2.11
CA GLY A 55 2.89 -3.92 2.45
C GLY A 55 2.26 -2.73 1.75
N PHE A 56 1.08 -2.36 2.22
CA PHE A 56 0.42 -1.13 1.84
C PHE A 56 -0.41 -0.55 2.99
N ARG A 57 -0.70 0.74 2.90
CA ARG A 57 -1.71 1.42 3.71
C ARG A 57 -2.69 2.16 2.83
N ILE A 58 -3.91 2.33 3.32
CA ILE A 58 -5.00 3.02 2.66
C ILE A 58 -5.33 4.24 3.49
N LEU A 59 -5.28 5.41 2.88
CA LEU A 59 -5.61 6.68 3.48
C LEU A 59 -6.95 7.20 2.98
N ASP A 60 -7.69 7.90 3.83
CA ASP A 60 -8.87 8.66 3.44
C ASP A 60 -8.52 10.02 2.79
N GLY A 61 -9.55 10.81 2.49
CA GLY A 61 -9.39 12.12 1.86
C GLY A 61 -8.67 13.16 2.74
N ASP A 62 -8.60 12.93 4.05
CA ASP A 62 -7.89 13.77 5.02
C ASP A 62 -6.46 13.25 5.28
N GLY A 63 -6.06 12.17 4.61
CA GLY A 63 -4.76 11.52 4.77
C GLY A 63 -4.67 10.62 6.00
N ARG A 64 -5.79 10.26 6.63
CA ARG A 64 -5.80 9.36 7.79
C ARG A 64 -5.77 7.91 7.33
N GLU A 65 -4.95 7.09 7.99
CA GLU A 65 -4.93 5.66 7.72
C GLU A 65 -6.25 5.00 8.17
N VAL A 66 -6.92 4.34 7.23
CA VAL A 66 -8.18 3.63 7.45
C VAL A 66 -8.04 2.11 7.31
N ALA A 67 -6.95 1.64 6.69
CA ALA A 67 -6.58 0.23 6.64
C ALA A 67 -5.10 0.08 6.29
N SER A 68 -4.49 -1.03 6.69
CA SER A 68 -3.13 -1.41 6.30
C SER A 68 -2.99 -2.92 6.23
N TRP A 69 -1.92 -3.37 5.59
CA TRP A 69 -1.53 -4.78 5.49
C TRP A 69 -0.03 -4.89 5.25
N SER A 70 0.62 -5.83 5.94
CA SER A 70 2.04 -6.17 5.76
C SER A 70 2.20 -7.66 5.39
N ILE A 71 3.33 -8.02 4.77
CA ILE A 71 3.71 -9.41 4.54
C ILE A 71 4.14 -10.14 5.82
N ASP A 72 4.50 -9.39 6.87
CA ASP A 72 4.92 -9.93 8.17
C ASP A 72 3.74 -10.29 9.09
N GLU A 73 2.51 -9.91 8.70
CA GLU A 73 1.24 -10.19 9.41
C GLU A 73 0.58 -11.49 8.92
#